data_AF-A0A9E1IDX0-F1
#
_entry.id   AF-A0A9E1IDX0-F1
#
_cell.length_a   1.000
_cell.length_b   1.000
_cell.length_c   1.000
_cell.angle_alpha   90.00
_cell.angle_beta   90.00
_cell.angle_gamma   90.00
#
_symmetry.space_group_name_H-M   'P 1'
#
loop_
_entity.id
_entity.type
_entity.pdbx_description
1 polymer ?
#
loop_
_entity_poly.entity_id
_entity_poly.type
_entity_poly.pdbx_seq_one_letter_code
_entity_poly.pdbx_strand_id
1 'polypeptide(L)'
;MGFQFHLLCGNPLGVEVDEVEREALKHWPSLQRRLDPSKMADLVLLAQPTYHHDDWDEAEKRLAIVSDIEECLPDFSRRFASSGFALIEIDCHGGISLYEGLAVRDGEVLAKVDSSSQDGHARLLQAIDVPCEWYFEPFAREFFPSAVYDAWLTSSSTG
;
A
#
# COMPACT_ATOMS: atom_id res chain seq x y z
N MET A 1 4.29 -11.69 -16.92
CA MET A 1 3.90 -12.04 -15.54
C MET A 1 3.81 -10.74 -14.76
N GLY A 2 2.64 -10.43 -14.19
CA GLY A 2 2.41 -9.24 -13.37
C GLY A 2 2.18 -9.63 -11.91
N PHE A 3 2.15 -8.63 -11.04
CA PHE A 3 1.86 -8.81 -9.62
C PHE A 3 1.10 -7.60 -9.07
N GLN A 4 0.36 -7.82 -7.99
CA GLN A 4 -0.37 -6.77 -7.30
C GLN A 4 -0.05 -6.79 -5.80
N PHE A 5 -0.09 -5.62 -5.17
CA PHE A 5 -0.03 -5.47 -3.73
C PHE A 5 -0.69 -4.15 -3.31
N HIS A 6 -1.02 -4.06 -2.02
CA HIS A 6 -1.75 -2.93 -1.45
C HIS A 6 -0.94 -2.35 -0.29
N LEU A 7 -0.75 -1.04 -0.29
CA LEU A 7 -0.01 -0.30 0.73
C LEU A 7 -0.95 0.66 1.46
N LEU A 8 -1.03 0.52 2.78
CA LEU A 8 -1.53 1.52 3.68
C LEU A 8 -0.35 2.40 4.14
N CYS A 9 -0.38 3.67 3.75
CA CYS A 9 0.55 4.69 4.18
C CYS A 9 -0.15 5.66 5.14
N GLY A 10 0.39 5.83 6.34
CA GLY A 10 -0.07 6.82 7.31
C GLY A 10 0.98 7.89 7.57
N ASN A 11 0.55 9.16 7.65
CA ASN A 11 1.33 10.28 8.15
C ASN A 11 0.78 10.70 9.53
N PRO A 12 1.29 10.10 10.62
CA PRO A 12 0.78 10.29 11.97
C PRO A 12 1.25 11.62 12.58
N LEU A 13 0.57 12.71 12.23
CA LEU A 13 0.90 14.03 12.79
C LEU A 13 0.42 14.14 14.24
N GLY A 14 1.36 14.35 15.16
CA GLY A 14 1.05 14.54 16.59
C GLY A 14 0.69 13.26 17.34
N VAL A 15 0.95 12.10 16.77
CA VAL A 15 0.76 10.77 17.38
C VAL A 15 1.99 9.92 17.10
N GLU A 16 2.36 9.04 18.03
CA GLU A 16 3.46 8.10 17.83
C GLU A 16 3.14 7.12 16.69
N VAL A 17 4.07 6.93 15.77
CA VAL A 17 3.94 6.00 14.62
C VAL A 17 3.58 4.59 15.10
N ASP A 18 4.23 4.12 16.16
CA ASP A 18 4.01 2.79 16.74
C ASP A 18 2.59 2.60 17.29
N GLU A 19 1.95 3.68 17.76
CA GLU A 19 0.56 3.61 18.21
C GLU A 19 -0.39 3.39 17.04
N VAL A 20 -0.23 4.19 15.98
CA VAL A 20 -1.06 4.11 14.78
C VAL A 20 -0.84 2.77 14.07
N GLU A 21 0.41 2.32 13.95
CA GLU A 21 0.75 1.01 13.38
C GLU A 21 0.11 -0.13 14.17
N ARG A 22 0.23 -0.12 15.50
CA ARG A 22 -0.39 -1.14 16.36
C ARG A 22 -1.90 -1.17 16.23
N GLU A 23 -2.57 -0.02 16.15
CA GLU A 23 -4.02 0.02 15.98
C GLU A 23 -4.46 -0.43 14.58
N ALA A 24 -3.69 -0.07 13.54
CA ALA A 24 -3.92 -0.57 12.19
C ALA A 24 -3.78 -2.09 12.12
N LEU A 25 -2.75 -2.67 12.75
CA LEU A 25 -2.54 -4.13 12.78
C LEU A 25 -3.57 -4.88 13.63
N LYS A 26 -4.19 -4.24 14.63
CA LYS A 26 -5.34 -4.82 15.34
C LYS A 26 -6.59 -4.87 14.45
N HIS A 27 -6.78 -3.84 13.61
CA HIS A 27 -7.93 -3.74 12.74
C HIS A 27 -7.79 -4.61 11.48
N TRP A 28 -6.59 -4.61 10.90
CA TRP A 28 -6.22 -5.39 9.71
C TRP A 28 -4.98 -6.27 9.98
N PRO A 29 -5.16 -7.43 10.64
CA PRO A 29 -4.04 -8.29 11.05
C PRO A 29 -3.24 -8.93 9.92
N SER A 30 -3.74 -8.85 8.67
CA SER A 30 -3.08 -9.39 7.49
C SER A 30 -2.02 -8.45 6.90
N LEU A 31 -2.00 -7.19 7.33
CA LEU A 31 -1.00 -6.22 6.94
C LEU A 31 0.35 -6.53 7.60
N GLN A 32 1.43 -6.18 6.90
CA GLN A 32 2.81 -6.39 7.35
C GLN A 32 3.63 -5.13 7.14
N ARG A 33 4.51 -4.83 8.08
CA ARG A 33 5.48 -3.73 7.93
C ARG A 33 6.45 -4.07 6.80
N ARG A 34 6.61 -3.16 5.84
CA ARG A 34 7.38 -3.42 4.61
C ARG A 34 8.75 -2.76 4.54
N LEU A 35 9.11 -1.88 5.47
CA LEU A 35 10.29 -1.03 5.33
C LEU A 35 11.35 -1.21 6.39
N ASP A 36 12.59 -0.94 5.96
CA ASP A 36 13.69 -0.54 6.83
C ASP A 36 13.27 0.76 7.55
N PRO A 37 13.13 0.75 8.89
CA PRO A 37 12.69 1.90 9.67
C PRO A 37 13.57 3.15 9.47
N SER A 38 14.80 3.01 8.98
CA SER A 38 15.77 4.10 8.89
C SER A 38 15.49 5.16 7.82
N LYS A 39 14.63 4.87 6.83
CA LYS A 39 14.38 5.80 5.71
C LYS A 39 13.06 6.58 5.77
N MET A 40 12.08 6.06 6.51
CA MET A 40 10.74 6.66 6.64
C MET A 40 10.19 6.40 8.05
N ALA A 41 11.00 6.66 9.08
CA ALA A 41 10.69 6.35 10.47
C ALA A 41 9.38 7.00 10.96
N ASP A 42 9.03 8.14 10.39
CA ASP A 42 7.89 8.96 10.78
C ASP A 42 6.58 8.55 10.07
N LEU A 43 6.60 7.51 9.22
CA LEU A 43 5.44 7.05 8.47
C LEU A 43 5.00 5.64 8.90
N VAL A 44 3.70 5.40 8.88
CA VAL A 44 3.13 4.05 8.98
C VAL A 44 3.10 3.43 7.60
N LEU A 45 3.82 2.34 7.38
CA LEU A 45 3.95 1.72 6.05
C LEU A 45 3.70 0.22 6.14
N LEU A 46 2.43 -0.13 5.91
CA LEU A 46 1.86 -1.45 6.09
C LEU A 46 1.36 -1.96 4.75
N ALA A 47 1.79 -3.12 4.30
CA ALA A 47 1.29 -3.69 3.04
C ALA A 47 0.80 -5.12 3.20
N GLN A 48 -0.06 -5.53 2.27
CA GLN A 48 -0.37 -6.93 2.10
C GLN A 48 0.80 -7.68 1.43
N PRO A 49 0.89 -9.00 1.61
CA PRO A 49 1.71 -9.86 0.77
C PRO A 49 1.39 -9.65 -0.71
N THR A 50 2.42 -9.72 -1.55
CA THR A 50 2.29 -9.62 -3.00
C THR A 50 1.68 -10.91 -3.54
N TYR A 51 0.81 -10.80 -4.54
CA TYR A 51 0.25 -11.95 -5.26
C TYR A 51 0.37 -11.75 -6.78
N HIS A 52 0.22 -12.86 -7.50
CA HIS A 52 0.31 -12.89 -8.96
C HIS A 52 -1.08 -13.02 -9.58
N HIS A 53 -1.24 -12.45 -10.78
CA HIS A 53 -2.50 -12.46 -11.53
C HIS A 53 -2.97 -13.85 -11.97
N ASP A 54 -2.15 -14.89 -11.84
CA ASP A 54 -2.49 -16.27 -12.18
C ASP A 54 -3.09 -17.06 -11.00
N ASP A 55 -3.17 -16.48 -9.80
CA ASP A 55 -3.78 -17.10 -8.61
C ASP A 55 -5.11 -16.40 -8.25
N TRP A 56 -6.20 -16.90 -8.84
CA TRP A 56 -7.55 -16.33 -8.68
C TRP A 56 -8.11 -16.49 -7.26
N ASP A 57 -7.85 -17.62 -6.58
CA ASP A 57 -8.35 -17.87 -5.23
C ASP A 57 -7.67 -16.94 -4.21
N GLU A 58 -6.39 -16.61 -4.45
CA GLU A 58 -5.68 -15.61 -3.66
C GLU A 58 -6.17 -14.20 -3.98
N ALA A 59 -6.40 -13.87 -5.26
CA ALA A 59 -6.91 -12.56 -5.67
C ALA A 59 -8.27 -12.23 -5.01
N GLU A 60 -9.22 -13.18 -4.95
CA GLU A 60 -10.54 -12.96 -4.33
C GLU A 60 -10.42 -12.65 -2.83
N LYS A 61 -9.58 -13.40 -2.10
CA LYS A 61 -9.33 -13.15 -0.66
C LYS A 61 -8.71 -11.78 -0.43
N ARG A 62 -7.84 -11.33 -1.33
CA ARG A 62 -7.15 -10.05 -1.22
C ARG A 62 -8.10 -8.89 -1.49
N LEU A 63 -8.94 -9.00 -2.51
CA LEU A 63 -9.99 -8.03 -2.80
C LEU A 63 -10.90 -7.79 -1.58
N ALA A 64 -11.35 -8.86 -0.92
CA ALA A 64 -12.19 -8.72 0.27
C ALA A 64 -11.53 -7.91 1.40
N ILE A 65 -10.22 -8.08 1.60
CA ILE A 65 -9.49 -7.32 2.62
C ILE A 65 -9.28 -5.86 2.18
N VAL A 66 -8.98 -5.62 0.89
CA VAL A 66 -8.81 -4.25 0.37
C VAL A 66 -10.10 -3.47 0.48
N SER A 67 -11.23 -4.08 0.10
CA SER A 67 -12.55 -3.47 0.26
C SER A 67 -12.85 -3.16 1.73
N ASP A 68 -12.52 -4.07 2.65
CA ASP A 68 -12.65 -3.81 4.10
C ASP A 68 -11.79 -2.63 4.56
N ILE A 69 -10.54 -2.53 4.08
CA ILE A 69 -9.68 -1.36 4.37
C ILE A 69 -10.31 -0.10 3.80
N GLU A 70 -10.68 -0.07 2.52
CA GLU A 70 -11.29 1.10 1.86
C GLU A 70 -12.54 1.60 2.59
N GLU A 71 -13.44 0.69 2.99
CA GLU A 71 -14.67 1.01 3.70
C GLU A 71 -14.43 1.51 5.13
N CYS A 72 -13.49 0.91 5.85
CA CYS A 72 -13.22 1.21 7.26
C CYS A 72 -12.21 2.36 7.47
N LEU A 73 -11.42 2.73 6.45
CA LEU A 73 -10.35 3.73 6.58
C LEU A 73 -10.85 5.11 7.06
N PRO A 74 -12.01 5.65 6.60
CA PRO A 74 -12.55 6.89 7.13
C PRO A 74 -12.81 6.81 8.65
N ASP A 75 -13.47 5.77 9.12
CA ASP A 75 -13.78 5.59 10.54
C ASP A 75 -12.51 5.38 11.37
N PHE A 76 -11.54 4.64 10.84
CA PHE A 76 -10.21 4.50 11.43
C PHE A 76 -9.51 5.86 11.57
N SER A 77 -9.54 6.69 10.52
CA SER A 77 -8.85 7.98 10.50
C SER A 77 -9.42 9.00 11.50
N ARG A 78 -10.70 8.93 11.87
CA ARG A 78 -11.30 9.78 12.94
C ARG A 78 -10.66 9.56 14.31
N ARG A 79 -10.07 8.38 14.55
CA ARG A 79 -9.34 8.08 15.80
C ARG A 79 -8.03 8.84 15.90
N PHE A 80 -7.52 9.33 14.76
CA PHE A 80 -6.28 10.06 14.61
C PHE A 80 -6.52 11.31 13.75
N ALA A 81 -7.38 12.22 14.21
CA ALA A 81 -7.92 13.32 13.41
C ALA A 81 -6.88 14.21 12.70
N SER A 82 -5.67 14.35 13.27
CA SER A 82 -4.57 15.11 12.64
C SER A 82 -3.77 14.31 11.60
N SER A 83 -3.93 12.99 11.57
CA SER A 83 -3.18 12.07 10.72
C SER A 83 -3.87 11.85 9.38
N GLY A 84 -3.08 11.78 8.30
CA GLY A 84 -3.57 11.38 6.98
C GLY A 84 -3.27 9.91 6.71
N PHE A 85 -4.17 9.23 6.01
CA PHE A 85 -4.00 7.83 5.60
C PHE A 85 -4.31 7.66 4.13
N ALA A 86 -3.45 6.95 3.40
CA ALA A 86 -3.64 6.60 2.01
C ALA A 86 -3.59 5.07 1.84
N LEU A 87 -4.66 4.51 1.27
CA LEU A 87 -4.65 3.17 0.70
C LEU A 87 -4.24 3.31 -0.76
N ILE A 88 -3.16 2.65 -1.14
CA ILE A 88 -2.61 2.66 -2.49
C ILE A 88 -2.59 1.22 -3.00
N GLU A 89 -3.33 0.98 -4.06
CA GLU A 89 -3.31 -0.27 -4.80
C GLU A 89 -2.30 -0.16 -5.93
N ILE A 90 -1.42 -1.16 -6.04
CA ILE A 90 -0.32 -1.16 -7.00
C ILE A 90 -0.43 -2.42 -7.86
N ASP A 91 -0.71 -2.21 -9.15
CA ASP A 91 -0.67 -3.27 -10.17
C ASP A 91 0.53 -3.07 -11.08
N CYS A 92 1.42 -4.06 -11.10
CA CYS A 92 2.64 -4.08 -11.88
C CYS A 92 2.56 -5.12 -12.99
N HIS A 93 2.58 -4.68 -14.25
CA HIS A 93 2.62 -5.55 -15.41
C HIS A 93 3.60 -5.04 -16.47
N GLY A 94 4.46 -5.93 -16.99
CA GLY A 94 5.34 -5.60 -18.12
C GLY A 94 6.35 -4.48 -17.83
N GLY A 95 6.73 -4.27 -16.57
CA GLY A 95 7.64 -3.20 -16.15
C GLY A 95 6.98 -1.82 -15.97
N ILE A 96 5.65 -1.76 -16.04
CA ILE A 96 4.85 -0.56 -15.75
C ILE A 96 4.05 -0.84 -14.48
N SER A 97 3.99 0.15 -13.60
CA SER A 97 3.14 0.14 -12.41
C SER A 97 2.01 1.17 -12.58
N LEU A 98 0.80 0.74 -12.28
CA LEU A 98 -0.37 1.61 -12.20
C LEU A 98 -0.85 1.64 -10.75
N TYR A 99 -1.39 2.80 -10.36
CA TYR A 99 -1.74 3.11 -9.00
C TYR A 99 -3.16 3.64 -8.92
N GLU A 100 -3.90 3.16 -7.93
CA GLU A 100 -5.25 3.61 -7.58
C GLU A 100 -5.47 3.55 -6.07
N GLY A 101 -6.65 3.98 -5.61
CA GLY A 101 -7.04 3.95 -4.19
C GLY A 101 -7.52 5.31 -3.69
N LEU A 102 -7.33 5.56 -2.39
CA LEU A 102 -7.92 6.72 -1.71
C LEU A 102 -7.06 7.25 -0.56
N ALA A 103 -7.22 8.53 -0.29
CA ALA A 103 -6.60 9.23 0.83
C ALA A 103 -7.68 9.85 1.71
N VAL A 104 -7.57 9.69 3.03
CA VAL A 104 -8.51 10.19 4.03
C VAL A 104 -7.81 10.89 5.19
N ARG A 105 -8.55 11.77 5.86
CA ARG A 105 -8.18 12.41 7.13
C ARG A 105 -9.45 12.74 7.89
N ASP A 106 -9.47 12.42 9.18
CA ASP A 106 -10.62 12.70 10.07
C ASP A 106 -11.99 12.26 9.51
N GLY A 107 -12.00 11.14 8.78
CA GLY A 107 -13.19 10.59 8.13
C GLY A 107 -13.62 11.27 6.83
N GLU A 108 -12.89 12.28 6.36
CA GLU A 108 -13.09 12.92 5.06
C GLU A 108 -12.17 12.29 4.00
N VAL A 109 -12.69 12.05 2.80
CA VAL A 109 -11.90 11.63 1.64
C VAL A 109 -11.24 12.86 1.01
N LEU A 110 -9.92 12.94 1.10
CA LEU A 110 -9.12 14.05 0.56
C LEU A 110 -8.85 13.88 -0.95
N ALA A 111 -8.62 12.64 -1.37
CA ALA A 111 -8.38 12.29 -2.77
C ALA A 111 -8.85 10.87 -3.05
N LYS A 112 -9.31 10.65 -4.28
CA LYS A 112 -9.61 9.32 -4.81
C LYS A 112 -9.05 9.21 -6.24
N VAL A 113 -8.47 8.06 -6.55
CA VAL A 113 -7.98 7.71 -7.88
C VAL A 113 -8.79 6.50 -8.33
N ASP A 114 -9.91 6.74 -9.02
CA ASP A 114 -10.85 5.69 -9.46
C ASP A 114 -10.39 4.94 -10.73
N SER A 115 -9.25 5.33 -11.30
CA SER A 115 -8.70 4.69 -12.50
C SER A 115 -7.21 4.63 -12.38
N SER A 116 -6.67 3.42 -12.55
CA SER A 116 -5.25 3.12 -12.42
C SER A 116 -4.41 4.06 -13.29
N SER A 117 -3.47 4.76 -12.67
CA SER A 117 -2.64 5.80 -13.30
C SER A 117 -1.20 5.70 -12.82
N GLN A 118 -0.24 6.15 -13.62
CA GLN A 118 1.20 6.06 -13.27
C GLN A 118 1.59 7.00 -12.12
N ASP A 119 0.83 8.09 -11.92
CA ASP A 119 1.07 9.11 -10.89
C ASP A 119 0.07 9.04 -9.72
N GLY A 120 -0.81 8.03 -9.69
CA GLY A 120 -1.85 7.88 -8.68
C GLY A 120 -1.29 7.87 -7.25
N HIS A 121 -0.19 7.15 -7.00
CA HIS A 121 0.46 7.11 -5.70
C HIS A 121 0.94 8.49 -5.23
N ALA A 122 1.54 9.28 -6.12
CA ALA A 122 2.06 10.61 -5.76
C ALA A 122 0.92 11.55 -5.37
N ARG A 123 -0.21 11.49 -6.09
CA ARG A 123 -1.42 12.25 -5.77
C ARG A 123 -2.00 11.87 -4.41
N LEU A 124 -2.06 10.57 -4.11
CA LEU A 124 -2.57 10.05 -2.83
C LEU A 124 -1.66 10.43 -1.65
N LEU A 125 -0.34 10.29 -1.82
CA LEU A 125 0.66 10.66 -0.81
C LEU A 125 0.69 12.16 -0.55
N GLN A 126 0.62 12.98 -1.61
CA GLN A 126 0.54 14.44 -1.47
C GLN A 126 -0.70 14.88 -0.70
N ALA A 127 -1.84 14.19 -0.89
CA ALA A 127 -3.08 14.49 -0.17
C ALA A 127 -2.95 14.28 1.35
N ILE A 128 -2.03 13.43 1.80
CA ILE A 128 -1.74 13.19 3.22
C ILE A 128 -0.46 13.88 3.70
N ASP A 129 -0.01 14.91 2.98
CA ASP A 129 1.18 15.70 3.30
C ASP A 129 2.50 14.89 3.33
N VAL A 130 2.55 13.78 2.57
CA VAL A 130 3.78 13.00 2.36
C VAL A 130 4.42 13.45 1.04
N PRO A 131 5.61 14.08 1.07
CA PRO A 131 6.32 14.42 -0.15
C PRO A 131 6.72 13.14 -0.87
N CYS A 132 6.31 12.99 -2.12
CA CYS A 132 6.68 11.86 -2.95
C CYS A 132 7.13 12.37 -4.32
N GLU A 133 8.33 11.96 -4.74
CA GLU A 133 8.74 12.06 -6.14
C GLU A 133 8.19 10.85 -6.91
N TRP A 134 8.39 10.82 -8.24
CA TRP A 134 7.97 9.70 -9.11
C TRP A 134 8.55 8.35 -8.69
N TYR A 135 9.64 8.36 -7.92
CA TYR A 135 10.27 7.17 -7.37
C TYR A 135 9.94 7.05 -5.88
N PHE A 136 9.18 6.01 -5.53
CA PHE A 136 8.92 5.63 -4.15
C PHE A 136 9.58 4.28 -3.90
N GLU A 137 10.66 4.28 -3.11
CA GLU A 137 11.47 3.09 -2.79
C GLU A 137 10.65 1.85 -2.36
N PRO A 138 9.56 1.97 -1.58
CA PRO A 138 8.72 0.82 -1.21
C PRO A 138 8.03 0.12 -2.40
N PHE A 139 8.03 0.74 -3.58
CA PHE A 139 7.56 0.15 -4.84
C PHE A 139 8.69 -0.44 -5.69
N ALA A 140 9.94 -0.34 -5.24
CA ALA A 140 11.10 -0.87 -5.96
C ALA A 140 11.20 -2.40 -5.85
N ARG A 141 11.73 -3.01 -6.92
CA ARG A 141 11.86 -4.47 -7.12
C ARG A 141 12.60 -5.21 -5.99
N GLU A 142 13.44 -4.50 -5.23
CA GLU A 142 14.27 -5.03 -4.15
C GLU A 142 13.48 -5.24 -2.84
N PHE A 143 12.23 -4.74 -2.76
CA PHE A 143 11.31 -4.91 -1.64
C PHE A 143 10.37 -6.12 -1.76
N PHE A 144 10.51 -6.92 -2.81
CA PHE A 144 9.81 -8.21 -2.94
C PHE A 144 10.72 -9.33 -2.39
N PRO A 145 10.22 -10.21 -1.50
CA PRO A 145 11.03 -11.31 -0.97
C PRO A 145 11.64 -12.14 -2.10
N SER A 146 12.93 -12.48 -1.98
CA SER A 146 13.72 -13.18 -3.00
C SER A 146 13.07 -14.47 -3.53
N ALA A 147 12.25 -15.15 -2.73
CA ALA A 147 11.52 -16.35 -3.14
C ALA A 147 10.56 -16.11 -4.32
N VAL A 148 9.99 -14.90 -4.45
CA VAL A 148 9.14 -14.50 -5.59
C VAL A 148 10.00 -14.27 -6.85
N TYR A 149 11.24 -13.82 -6.66
CA TYR A 149 12.18 -13.56 -7.75
C TYR A 149 12.82 -14.84 -8.30
N ASP A 150 13.12 -15.82 -7.44
CA ASP A 150 13.69 -17.11 -7.85
C ASP A 150 12.70 -17.93 -8.69
N ALA A 151 11.39 -17.84 -8.41
CA ALA A 151 10.33 -18.40 -9.24
C ALA A 151 10.23 -17.73 -10.63
N TRP A 152 10.53 -16.44 -10.71
CA TRP A 152 10.52 -15.67 -11.96
C TRP A 152 11.69 -16.02 -12.88
N LEU A 153 12.90 -16.22 -12.32
CA LEU A 153 14.07 -16.65 -13.08
C LEU A 153 13.95 -18.10 -13.57
N THR A 154 13.40 -18.99 -12.74
CA THR A 154 13.23 -20.41 -13.11
C THR A 154 12.16 -20.62 -14.18
N SER A 155 11.07 -19.86 -14.17
CA SER A 155 10.02 -19.91 -15.22
C SER A 155 10.41 -19.24 -16.54
N SER A 156 11.41 -18.35 -16.54
CA SER A 156 11.93 -17.69 -17.73
C SER A 156 13.09 -18.44 -18.41
N SER A 157 13.55 -19.55 -17.82
CA SER A 157 14.69 -20.36 -18.30
C SER A 157 14.30 -21.58 -19.14
N THR A 158 12.99 -21.84 -19.28
CA THR A 158 12.44 -22.85 -20.20
C THR A 158 11.77 -22.14 -21.38
N GLY A 159 12.59 -21.56 -22.25
CA GLY A 159 12.22 -21.05 -23.57
C GLY A 159 13.22 -21.55 -24.60
#